data_AF-A0A2A9M4I4-F1
#
_entry.id   AF-A0A2A9M4I4-F1
#
_cell.length_a   1.000
_cell.length_b   1.000
_cell.length_c   1.000
_cell.angle_alpha   90.00
_cell.angle_beta   90.00
_cell.angle_gamma   90.00
#
_symmetry.space_group_name_H-M   'P 1'
#
loop_
_entity.id
_entity.type
_entity.pdbx_description
1 polymer ?
#
loop_
_entity_poly.entity_id
_entity_poly.type
_entity_poly.pdbx_seq_one_letter_code
_entity_poly.pdbx_strand_id
1 'polypeptide(L)'
;MNEVGRVRGQFQTFYDPYVESEQGTPRRQLLIDRKQLQAEAIDLHHRVQRLKDDLRKDAENVRGLLAKLKQCHENGNAEAAGRQHEVQLVIWKVGDVLSQVEDVLKRDDETYGHLNLEKPTEQP
;
A
#
# COMPACT_ATOMS: atom_id res chain seq x y z
N MET A 1 -8.98 -1.44 13.26
CA MET A 1 -8.47 -0.37 12.36
C MET A 1 -6.98 -0.62 12.18
N ASN A 2 -6.53 -0.99 10.98
CA ASN A 2 -5.11 -1.29 10.72
C ASN A 2 -4.31 0.01 10.56
N GLU A 3 -2.99 -0.04 10.73
CA GLU A 3 -2.12 1.15 10.63
C GLU A 3 -2.23 1.86 9.28
N VAL A 4 -2.44 1.10 8.20
CA VAL A 4 -2.71 1.64 6.86
C VAL A 4 -3.99 2.48 6.85
N GLY A 5 -5.07 2.01 7.46
CA GLY A 5 -6.33 2.76 7.58
C GLY A 5 -6.20 4.02 8.45
N ARG A 6 -5.31 3.99 9.46
CA ARG A 6 -5.02 5.16 10.30
C ARG A 6 -4.20 6.21 9.54
N VAL A 7 -3.15 5.79 8.81
CA VAL A 7 -2.34 6.67 7.97
C VAL A 7 -3.19 7.26 6.83
N ARG A 8 -4.09 6.47 6.25
CA ARG A 8 -5.06 6.94 5.24
C ARG A 8 -6.03 7.98 5.81
N GLY A 9 -6.57 7.74 7.00
CA GLY A 9 -7.44 8.70 7.69
C GLY A 9 -6.73 10.02 7.99
N GLN A 10 -5.45 9.95 8.38
CA GLN A 10 -4.61 11.14 8.56
C GLN A 10 -4.40 11.89 7.24
N PHE A 11 -4.05 11.19 6.16
CA PHE A 11 -3.86 11.82 4.84
C PHE A 11 -5.09 12.57 4.34
N GLN A 12 -6.28 11.97 4.50
CA GLN A 12 -7.55 12.57 4.10
C GLN A 12 -7.87 13.84 4.90
N THR A 13 -7.56 13.83 6.20
CA THR A 13 -7.72 15.00 7.09
C THR A 13 -6.80 16.16 6.72
N PHE A 14 -5.64 15.90 6.09
CA PHE A 14 -4.70 16.93 5.63
C PHE A 14 -4.98 17.45 4.22
N TYR A 15 -5.60 16.64 3.36
CA TYR A 15 -5.83 17.00 1.96
C TYR A 15 -7.10 17.83 1.76
N ASP A 16 -8.16 17.58 2.53
CA ASP A 16 -9.43 18.33 2.44
C ASP A 16 -9.26 19.85 2.69
N PRO A 17 -8.50 20.31 3.70
CA PRO A 17 -8.25 21.73 3.91
C PRO A 17 -7.41 22.40 2.81
N TYR A 18 -6.55 21.64 2.11
CA TYR A 18 -5.73 22.16 1.01
C TYR A 18 -6.61 22.54 -0.19
N VAL A 19 -7.58 21.69 -0.54
CA VAL A 19 -8.55 21.93 -1.63
C VAL A 19 -9.48 23.09 -1.29
N GLU A 20 -9.93 23.18 -0.03
CA GLU A 20 -10.78 24.29 0.45
C GLU A 20 -10.03 25.63 0.48
N SER A 21 -8.71 25.63 0.74
CA SER A 21 -7.91 26.85 0.81
C SER A 21 -7.65 27.55 -0.53
N GLU A 22 -7.85 26.88 -1.69
CA GLU A 22 -7.72 27.52 -3.00
C GLU A 22 -8.90 28.45 -3.34
N GLN A 23 -10.02 28.39 -2.59
CA GLN A 23 -11.24 29.17 -2.88
C GLN A 23 -11.35 30.51 -2.12
N GLY A 24 -10.40 30.90 -1.26
CA GLY A 24 -10.47 32.18 -0.51
C GLY A 24 -9.10 32.78 -0.09
N THR A 25 -8.62 33.78 -0.82
CA THR A 25 -7.37 34.58 -0.56
C THR A 25 -7.43 35.47 0.71
N PRO A 26 -6.32 36.02 1.30
CA PRO A 26 -4.92 36.26 0.78
C PRO A 26 -3.75 35.77 1.71
N ARG A 27 -2.61 35.16 1.29
CA ARG A 27 -1.50 35.41 0.33
C ARG A 27 -0.12 35.90 0.87
N ARG A 28 0.22 35.91 2.17
CA ARG A 28 1.63 36.14 2.60
C ARG A 28 2.28 35.11 3.55
N GLN A 29 1.54 34.45 4.45
CA GLN A 29 2.11 33.36 5.27
C GLN A 29 2.11 31.98 4.55
N LEU A 30 1.18 31.77 3.62
CA LEU A 30 0.90 30.47 3.00
C LEU A 30 1.96 29.96 2.00
N LEU A 31 2.87 30.82 1.51
CA LEU A 31 3.85 30.40 0.48
C LEU A 31 4.98 29.53 1.05
N ILE A 32 5.38 29.77 2.30
CA ILE A 32 6.38 28.96 3.00
C ILE A 32 5.74 27.62 3.41
N ASP A 33 4.53 27.68 3.94
CA ASP A 33 3.74 26.49 4.29
C ASP A 33 3.45 25.62 3.07
N ARG A 34 3.11 26.21 1.91
CA ARG A 34 2.83 25.44 0.68
C ARG A 34 4.05 24.68 0.16
N LYS A 35 5.24 25.28 0.23
CA LYS A 35 6.49 24.59 -0.17
C LYS A 35 6.85 23.46 0.81
N GLN A 36 6.66 23.68 2.11
CA GLN A 36 6.88 22.65 3.13
C GLN A 36 5.89 21.50 2.99
N LEU A 37 4.59 21.80 2.83
CA LEU A 37 3.53 20.82 2.59
C LEU A 37 3.77 20.02 1.30
N GLN A 38 4.25 20.67 0.24
CA GLN A 38 4.61 19.98 -1.00
C GLN A 38 5.81 19.03 -0.79
N ALA A 39 6.84 19.46 -0.05
CA ALA A 39 7.98 18.62 0.28
C ALA A 39 7.59 17.41 1.14
N GLU A 40 6.72 17.62 2.14
CA GLU A 40 6.18 16.55 2.99
C GLU A 40 5.30 15.58 2.20
N ALA A 41 4.47 16.08 1.28
CA ALA A 41 3.66 15.24 0.40
C ALA A 41 4.52 14.39 -0.53
N ILE A 42 5.61 14.94 -1.08
CA ILE A 42 6.58 14.20 -1.90
C ILE A 42 7.29 13.13 -1.07
N ASP A 43 7.77 13.46 0.14
CA ASP A 43 8.43 12.49 1.01
C ASP A 43 7.48 11.36 1.42
N LEU A 44 6.24 11.70 1.77
CA LEU A 44 5.23 10.72 2.11
C LEU A 44 4.88 9.83 0.91
N HIS A 45 4.74 10.40 -0.29
CA HIS A 45 4.54 9.63 -1.52
C HIS A 45 5.68 8.64 -1.75
N HIS A 46 6.94 9.06 -1.65
CA HIS A 46 8.08 8.16 -1.78
C HIS A 46 8.13 7.08 -0.69
N ARG A 47 7.72 7.38 0.54
CA ARG A 47 7.60 6.37 1.62
C ARG A 47 6.52 5.35 1.28
N VAL A 48 5.36 5.79 0.79
CA VAL A 48 4.27 4.90 0.37
C VAL A 48 4.72 4.01 -0.79
N GLN A 49 5.41 4.55 -1.80
CA GLN A 49 5.93 3.73 -2.90
C GLN A 49 6.90 2.64 -2.41
N ARG A 50 7.83 2.98 -1.52
CA ARG A 50 8.74 1.98 -0.91
C ARG A 50 7.97 0.89 -0.16
N LEU A 51 6.98 1.27 0.66
CA LEU A 51 6.15 0.30 1.38
C LEU A 51 5.35 -0.61 0.44
N LYS A 52 4.91 -0.09 -0.71
CA LYS A 52 4.22 -0.90 -1.73
C LYS A 52 5.16 -1.91 -2.38
N ASP A 53 6.39 -1.49 -2.67
CA ASP A 53 7.40 -2.39 -3.25
C ASP A 53 7.80 -3.49 -2.25
N ASP A 54 7.97 -3.14 -0.97
CA ASP A 54 8.21 -4.11 0.10
C ASP A 54 7.03 -5.10 0.23
N LEU A 55 5.79 -4.59 0.22
CA LEU A 55 4.59 -5.42 0.29
C LEU A 55 4.44 -6.35 -0.93
N ARG A 56 4.78 -5.88 -2.14
CA ARG A 56 4.80 -6.70 -3.36
C ARG A 56 5.81 -7.83 -3.24
N LYS A 57 7.01 -7.53 -2.74
CA LYS A 57 8.07 -8.53 -2.52
C LYS A 57 7.66 -9.57 -1.48
N ASP A 58 7.06 -9.14 -0.38
CA ASP A 58 6.56 -10.06 0.64
C ASP A 58 5.43 -10.96 0.11
N ALA A 59 4.51 -10.40 -0.68
CA ALA A 59 3.47 -11.18 -1.35
C ALA A 59 4.05 -12.23 -2.31
N GLU A 60 5.09 -11.89 -3.08
CA GLU A 60 5.80 -12.86 -3.94
C GLU A 60 6.46 -13.99 -3.16
N ASN A 61 7.13 -13.67 -2.04
CA ASN A 61 7.73 -14.68 -1.17
C ASN A 61 6.66 -15.63 -0.61
N VAL A 62 5.53 -15.08 -0.14
CA VAL A 62 4.40 -15.88 0.37
C VAL A 62 3.77 -16.73 -0.73
N ARG A 63 3.64 -16.23 -1.97
CA ARG A 63 3.20 -17.04 -3.13
C ARG A 63 4.13 -18.22 -3.38
N GLY A 64 5.45 -18.01 -3.30
CA GLY A 64 6.45 -19.08 -3.43
C GLY A 64 6.30 -20.17 -2.36
N LEU A 65 6.06 -19.78 -1.10
CA LEU A 65 5.78 -20.71 -0.02
C LEU A 65 4.45 -21.46 -0.20
N LEU A 66 3.40 -20.74 -0.62
CA LEU A 66 2.09 -21.32 -0.90
C LEU A 66 2.15 -22.35 -2.03
N ALA A 67 2.94 -22.09 -3.07
CA ALA A 67 3.16 -23.04 -4.17
C ALA A 67 3.79 -24.34 -3.68
N LYS A 68 4.83 -24.27 -2.83
CA LYS A 68 5.44 -25.45 -2.20
C LYS A 68 4.44 -26.21 -1.32
N LEU A 69 3.58 -25.48 -0.60
CA LEU A 69 2.56 -26.08 0.25
C LEU A 69 1.48 -26.80 -0.57
N LYS A 70 1.03 -26.21 -1.69
CA LYS A 70 0.12 -26.85 -2.65
C LYS A 70 0.74 -28.11 -3.26
N GLN A 71 2.01 -28.06 -3.66
CA GLN A 71 2.73 -29.23 -4.16
C GLN A 71 2.84 -30.33 -3.10
N CYS A 72 3.09 -29.98 -1.84
CA CYS A 72 3.09 -30.94 -0.72
C CYS A 72 1.73 -31.62 -0.53
N HIS A 73 0.64 -30.86 -0.74
CA HIS A 73 -0.72 -31.40 -0.72
C HIS A 73 -0.99 -32.33 -1.91
N GLU A 74 -0.66 -31.91 -3.13
CA GLU A 74 -0.86 -32.68 -4.37
C GLU A 74 -0.06 -33.98 -4.39
N ASN A 75 1.15 -33.98 -3.84
CA ASN A 75 2.00 -35.16 -3.75
C ASN A 75 1.55 -36.16 -2.68
N GLY A 76 0.47 -35.87 -1.93
CA GLY A 76 0.00 -36.73 -0.83
C GLY A 76 0.89 -36.72 0.41
N ASN A 77 1.95 -35.90 0.45
CA ASN A 77 2.83 -35.80 1.63
C ASN A 77 2.08 -35.30 2.86
N ALA A 78 1.13 -34.38 2.68
CA ALA A 78 0.27 -33.89 3.75
C ALA A 78 -0.68 -34.99 4.29
N GLU A 79 -1.18 -35.85 3.41
CA GLU A 79 -2.03 -36.98 3.76
C GLU A 79 -1.24 -38.07 4.48
N ALA A 80 -0.05 -38.42 3.97
CA ALA A 80 0.87 -39.36 4.62
C ALA A 80 1.30 -38.91 6.03
N ALA A 81 1.35 -37.60 6.28
CA ALA A 81 1.63 -37.02 7.59
C ALA A 81 0.37 -36.86 8.49
N GLY A 82 -0.82 -37.22 8.01
CA GLY A 82 -2.09 -37.04 8.74
C GLY A 82 -2.53 -35.59 8.91
N ARG A 83 -1.97 -34.66 8.12
CA ARG A 83 -2.20 -33.20 8.22
C ARG A 83 -2.90 -32.61 7.00
N GLN A 84 -3.56 -33.44 6.19
CA GLN A 84 -4.21 -33.01 4.95
C GLN A 84 -5.18 -31.84 5.16
N HIS A 85 -6.03 -31.94 6.18
CA HIS A 85 -7.01 -30.90 6.50
C HIS A 85 -6.34 -29.58 6.94
N GLU A 86 -5.33 -29.65 7.81
CA GLU A 86 -4.58 -28.47 8.26
C GLU A 86 -3.89 -27.76 7.09
N VAL A 87 -3.23 -28.53 6.22
CA VAL A 87 -2.57 -28.01 5.03
C VAL A 87 -3.57 -27.35 4.08
N GLN A 88 -4.73 -27.98 3.85
CA GLN A 88 -5.79 -27.41 3.02
C GLN A 88 -6.33 -26.09 3.58
N LEU A 89 -6.55 -26.02 4.90
CA LEU A 89 -6.97 -24.78 5.58
C LEU A 89 -5.92 -23.68 5.45
N VAL A 90 -4.64 -24.01 5.61
CA VAL A 90 -3.56 -23.02 5.46
C VAL A 90 -3.48 -22.52 4.02
N ILE A 91 -3.59 -23.41 3.02
CA ILE A 91 -3.62 -23.03 1.61
C ILE A 91 -4.74 -22.03 1.35
N TRP A 92 -5.94 -22.29 1.87
CA TRP A 92 -7.09 -21.41 1.71
C TRP A 92 -6.88 -20.05 2.38
N LYS A 93 -6.49 -20.03 3.66
CA LYS A 93 -6.28 -18.78 4.42
C LYS A 93 -5.19 -17.91 3.81
N VAL A 94 -4.05 -18.50 3.46
CA VAL A 94 -2.93 -17.76 2.85
C VAL A 94 -3.32 -17.25 1.47
N GLY A 95 -4.07 -18.04 0.70
CA GLY A 95 -4.63 -17.59 -0.59
C GLY A 95 -5.56 -16.39 -0.46
N ASP A 96 -6.46 -16.40 0.52
CA ASP A 96 -7.38 -15.28 0.79
C ASP A 96 -6.63 -14.00 1.20
N VAL A 97 -5.64 -14.13 2.10
CA VAL A 97 -4.79 -12.99 2.51
C VAL A 97 -4.02 -12.40 1.33
N LEU A 98 -3.44 -13.25 0.46
CA LEU A 98 -2.75 -12.78 -0.73
C LEU A 98 -3.69 -12.01 -1.67
N SER A 99 -4.90 -12.51 -1.89
CA SER A 99 -5.92 -11.82 -2.71
C SER A 99 -6.26 -10.44 -2.13
N GLN A 100 -6.41 -10.34 -0.81
CA GLN A 100 -6.69 -9.06 -0.14
C GLN A 100 -5.53 -8.06 -0.28
N VAL A 101 -4.28 -8.53 -0.20
CA VAL A 101 -3.10 -7.69 -0.40
C VAL A 101 -3.04 -7.17 -1.84
N GLU A 102 -3.29 -8.04 -2.83
CA GLU A 102 -3.34 -7.66 -4.25
C GLU A 102 -4.43 -6.62 -4.52
N ASP A 103 -5.62 -6.79 -3.94
CA ASP A 103 -6.72 -5.83 -4.06
C ASP A 103 -6.38 -4.47 -3.46
N VAL A 104 -5.68 -4.44 -2.31
CA VAL A 104 -5.24 -3.19 -1.68
C VAL A 104 -4.20 -2.48 -2.57
N LEU A 105 -3.21 -3.21 -3.07
CA LEU A 105 -2.19 -2.65 -3.97
C LEU A 105 -2.82 -2.11 -5.25
N LYS A 106 -3.75 -2.86 -5.85
CA LYS A 106 -4.45 -2.45 -7.06
C LYS A 106 -5.28 -1.19 -6.85
N ARG A 107 -6.09 -1.13 -5.77
CA ARG A 107 -6.89 0.06 -5.47
C ARG A 107 -6.02 1.29 -5.20
N ASP A 108 -4.88 1.10 -4.56
CA ASP A 108 -3.93 2.19 -4.32
C ASP A 108 -3.28 2.69 -5.62
N ASP A 109 -2.87 1.77 -6.50
CA ASP A 109 -2.37 2.08 -7.85
C ASP A 109 -3.44 2.81 -8.69
N GLU A 110 -4.71 2.38 -8.65
CA GLU A 110 -5.82 3.05 -9.37
C GLU A 110 -6.14 4.44 -8.81
N THR A 111 -6.09 4.60 -7.49
CA THR A 111 -6.46 5.86 -6.83
C THR A 111 -5.35 6.92 -6.96
N TYR A 112 -4.08 6.49 -6.89
CA TYR A 112 -2.94 7.39 -6.70
C TYR A 112 -1.79 7.18 -7.69
N GLY A 113 -1.84 6.17 -8.55
CA GLY A 113 -0.80 5.91 -9.56
C GLY A 113 -0.63 7.03 -10.59
N HIS A 114 -1.60 7.95 -10.70
CA HIS A 114 -1.54 9.12 -11.57
C HIS A 114 -0.91 10.36 -10.90
N LEU A 115 -0.60 10.32 -9.59
CA LEU A 115 0.03 11.41 -8.89
C LEU A 115 1.53 11.48 -9.23
N ASN A 116 1.86 12.05 -10.39
CA ASN A 116 3.21 12.49 -10.71
C ASN A 116 3.51 13.78 -9.94
N LEU A 117 3.92 13.64 -8.69
CA LEU A 117 4.46 14.76 -7.91
C LEU A 117 5.89 15.05 -8.42
N GLU A 118 5.99 15.85 -9.48
CA GLU A 118 7.28 16.35 -9.94
C GLU A 118 7.96 17.17 -8.84
N LYS A 119 9.29 17.02 -8.72
CA LYS A 119 10.10 17.85 -7.82
C LYS A 119 9.87 19.33 -8.19
N PRO A 120 9.78 20.23 -7.20
CA PRO A 120 9.64 21.65 -7.47
C PRO A 120 10.85 22.09 -8.31
N THR A 121 10.58 22.51 -9.54
CA THR A 121 11.56 23.16 -10.41
C THR A 121 11.97 24.46 -9.74
N GLU A 122 13.21 24.54 -9.27
CA GLU A 122 13.84 25.82 -8.92
C GLU A 122 13.93 26.65 -10.20
N GLN A 123 12.99 27.57 -10.40
CA GLN A 123 13.16 28.61 -11.41
C GLN A 123 14.09 29.70 -10.86
N PRO A 124 15.13 30.10 -11.62
CA PRO A 124 16.10 31.13 -11.24
C PRO A 124 15.50 32.54 -11.21
#